data_AF-A0A166TN83-F1
#
_entry.id   AF-A0A166TN83-F1
#
_cell.length_a   1.000
_cell.length_b   1.000
_cell.length_c   1.000
_cell.angle_alpha   90.00
_cell.angle_beta   90.00
_cell.angle_gamma   90.00
#
_symmetry.space_group_name_H-M   'P 1'
#
loop_
_entity.id
_entity.type
_entity.pdbx_description
1 polymer ?
#
loop_
_entity_poly.entity_id
_entity_poly.type
_entity_poly.pdbx_seq_one_letter_code
_entity_poly.pdbx_strand_id
1 'polypeptide(L)'
;MNEESPSALATHPGRPGVIFTGSREGHIQRSTDGGQSWTSAAAGLPGAAVLSLTIGARAPETLYAALEGDGLWRSEDDGANWELVMDRPYLEGAEHDVLSLVSVAHETGMGGIWLYAGTTAGLTRVPDCFCRWQDVVAGDALDALVAGKEPEEAASLPADAPVQILALAPETPETLYAALPTGLWRSSDAGVNWAQAHSEPLSALTVNPADALHLIAAHSGELRVSKDGGTTWTSFDPIKES
;
A
#
# COMPACT_ATOMS: atom_id res chain seq x y z
N MET A 1 -5.71 -7.35 30.02
CA MET A 1 -4.97 -6.64 28.97
C MET A 1 -5.93 -6.53 27.82
N ASN A 2 -6.35 -5.32 27.45
CA ASN A 2 -7.09 -5.16 26.19
C ASN A 2 -6.06 -5.48 25.09
N GLU A 3 -6.32 -6.50 24.29
CA GLU A 3 -5.47 -6.83 23.16
C GLU A 3 -5.68 -5.75 22.09
N GLU A 4 -4.79 -4.76 22.06
CA GLU A 4 -4.69 -3.85 20.94
C GLU A 4 -4.36 -4.67 19.69
N SER A 5 -5.32 -4.73 18.77
CA SER A 5 -5.17 -5.50 17.55
C SER A 5 -4.51 -4.61 16.50
N PRO A 6 -3.27 -4.92 16.06
CA PRO A 6 -2.61 -4.13 15.04
C PRO A 6 -3.43 -4.18 13.74
N SER A 7 -3.67 -3.01 13.15
CA SER A 7 -4.37 -2.83 11.88
C SER A 7 -3.40 -2.56 10.73
N ALA A 8 -2.19 -2.10 11.02
CA ALA A 8 -1.16 -1.79 10.04
C ALA A 8 0.23 -2.20 10.53
N LEU A 9 1.12 -2.53 9.59
CA LEU A 9 2.50 -2.91 9.86
C LEU A 9 3.41 -2.39 8.74
N ALA A 10 4.58 -1.85 9.09
CA ALA A 10 5.64 -1.51 8.15
C ALA A 10 7.01 -1.95 8.71
N THR A 11 7.93 -2.36 7.82
CA THR A 11 9.28 -2.81 8.19
C THR A 11 10.34 -2.02 7.46
N HIS A 12 11.36 -1.59 8.19
CA HIS A 12 12.39 -0.72 7.62
C HIS A 12 13.34 -1.48 6.68
N PRO A 13 13.54 -1.04 5.42
CA PRO A 13 14.30 -1.80 4.43
C PRO A 13 15.81 -1.87 4.72
N GLY A 14 16.39 -0.83 5.33
CA GLY A 14 17.83 -0.75 5.63
C GLY A 14 18.25 -1.03 7.07
N ARG A 15 17.30 -1.35 7.96
CA ARG A 15 17.53 -1.48 9.42
C ARG A 15 16.73 -2.67 9.94
N PRO A 16 17.27 -3.90 9.81
CA PRO A 16 16.60 -5.09 10.29
C PRO A 16 16.20 -4.97 11.76
N GLY A 17 15.00 -5.44 12.10
CA GLY A 17 14.43 -5.33 13.45
C GLY A 17 13.71 -4.01 13.74
N VAL A 18 13.83 -2.99 12.87
CA VAL A 18 13.00 -1.79 12.96
C VAL A 18 11.63 -2.06 12.32
N ILE A 19 10.60 -2.03 13.15
CA ILE A 19 9.21 -2.37 12.79
C ILE A 19 8.30 -1.30 13.36
N PHE A 20 7.27 -0.93 12.60
CA PHE A 20 6.22 -0.02 13.04
C PHE A 20 4.87 -0.70 12.95
N THR A 21 4.02 -0.50 13.95
CA THR A 21 2.63 -0.99 13.97
C THR A 21 1.67 0.18 14.17
N GLY A 22 0.53 0.13 13.50
CA GLY A 22 -0.62 1.01 13.73
C GLY A 22 -1.79 0.22 14.30
N SER A 23 -2.64 0.88 15.10
CA SER A 23 -3.84 0.26 15.69
C SER A 23 -5.11 1.06 15.42
N ARG A 24 -6.27 0.42 15.62
CA ARG A 24 -7.58 1.09 15.48
C ARG A 24 -7.89 2.08 16.61
N GLU A 25 -7.14 2.01 17.70
CA GLU A 25 -7.22 2.94 18.83
C GLU A 25 -6.37 4.21 18.61
N GLY A 26 -5.73 4.33 17.45
CA GLY A 26 -4.95 5.52 17.07
C GLY A 26 -3.53 5.54 17.62
N HIS A 27 -2.98 4.37 17.94
CA HIS A 27 -1.60 4.23 18.34
C HIS A 27 -0.73 3.85 17.14
N ILE A 28 0.46 4.46 17.08
CA ILE A 28 1.59 3.97 16.31
C ILE A 28 2.70 3.62 17.28
N GLN A 29 3.25 2.41 17.16
CA GLN A 29 4.34 1.93 17.98
C GLN A 29 5.53 1.53 17.10
N ARG A 30 6.74 1.72 17.62
CA ARG A 30 8.00 1.38 16.99
C ARG A 30 8.77 0.38 17.84
N SER A 31 9.26 -0.67 17.19
CA SER A 31 10.27 -1.57 17.70
C SER A 31 11.60 -1.35 16.96
N THR A 32 12.72 -1.65 17.63
CA THR A 32 14.06 -1.66 17.04
C THR A 32 14.79 -3.00 17.25
N ASP A 33 14.10 -3.98 17.82
CA ASP A 33 14.64 -5.27 18.25
C ASP A 33 13.84 -6.46 17.70
N GLY A 34 13.13 -6.26 16.59
CA GLY A 34 12.34 -7.31 15.94
C GLY A 34 11.02 -7.62 16.64
N GLY A 35 10.46 -6.64 17.35
CA GLY A 35 9.16 -6.74 18.03
C GLY A 35 9.23 -7.24 19.47
N GLN A 36 10.42 -7.32 20.08
CA GLN A 36 10.57 -7.73 21.48
C GLN A 36 10.18 -6.61 22.44
N SER A 37 10.45 -5.35 22.08
CA SER A 37 10.00 -4.17 22.81
C SER A 37 9.46 -3.09 21.87
N TRP A 38 8.58 -2.25 22.41
CA TRP A 38 7.84 -1.24 21.65
C TRP A 38 7.86 0.11 22.39
N THR A 39 7.94 1.19 21.62
CA THR A 39 7.88 2.57 22.09
C THR A 39 6.85 3.33 21.27
N SER A 40 6.19 4.33 21.86
CA SER A 40 5.22 5.14 21.12
C SER A 40 5.92 5.97 20.03
N ALA A 41 5.31 6.01 18.84
CA ALA A 41 5.76 6.75 17.67
C ALA A 41 4.57 7.46 16.99
N ALA A 42 3.76 8.16 17.81
CA ALA A 42 2.47 8.73 17.42
C ALA A 42 2.32 10.21 17.81
N ALA A 43 3.40 10.91 18.13
CA ALA A 43 3.28 12.30 18.59
C ALA A 43 2.81 13.22 17.45
N GLY A 44 1.83 14.07 17.75
CA GLY A 44 1.20 14.96 16.76
C GLY A 44 -0.01 14.37 16.05
N LEU A 45 -0.23 13.05 16.13
CA LEU A 45 -1.41 12.42 15.55
C LEU A 45 -2.70 12.74 16.35
N PRO A 46 -3.85 12.80 15.67
CA PRO A 46 -5.14 13.13 16.28
C PRO A 46 -5.75 11.98 17.11
N GLY A 47 -5.12 10.80 17.12
CA GLY A 47 -5.63 9.60 17.80
C GLY A 47 -6.76 8.88 17.03
N ALA A 48 -6.91 9.15 15.74
CA ALA A 48 -7.81 8.40 14.85
C ALA A 48 -7.23 7.04 14.45
N ALA A 49 -8.09 6.09 14.08
CA ALA A 49 -7.69 4.73 13.73
C ALA A 49 -6.68 4.71 12.57
N VAL A 50 -5.56 3.99 12.75
CA VAL A 50 -4.54 3.84 11.70
C VAL A 50 -4.98 2.74 10.75
N LEU A 51 -5.38 3.10 9.54
CA LEU A 51 -5.85 2.14 8.53
C LEU A 51 -4.70 1.55 7.72
N SER A 52 -3.67 2.35 7.44
CA SER A 52 -2.49 1.90 6.72
C SER A 52 -1.25 2.66 7.12
N LEU A 53 -0.09 2.00 7.00
CA LEU A 53 1.22 2.54 7.33
C LEU A 53 2.22 2.05 6.27
N THR A 54 3.02 2.96 5.71
CA THR A 54 4.07 2.59 4.75
C THR A 54 5.32 3.45 4.95
N ILE A 55 6.47 2.92 4.51
CA ILE A 55 7.76 3.60 4.56
C ILE A 55 8.07 4.22 3.19
N GLY A 56 8.68 5.40 3.19
CA GLY A 56 9.10 6.09 1.97
C GLY A 56 10.13 5.29 1.18
N ALA A 57 9.83 5.01 -0.10
CA ALA A 57 10.68 4.15 -0.93
C ALA A 57 12.07 4.75 -1.24
N ARG A 58 12.20 6.08 -1.21
CA ARG A 58 13.46 6.81 -1.44
C ARG A 58 14.04 7.44 -0.16
N ALA A 59 13.25 7.51 0.90
CA ALA A 59 13.63 8.06 2.19
C ALA A 59 13.06 7.15 3.29
N PRO A 60 13.80 6.08 3.67
CA PRO A 60 13.30 5.08 4.62
C PRO A 60 12.98 5.58 6.03
N GLU A 61 13.42 6.80 6.37
CA GLU A 61 13.11 7.44 7.66
C GLU A 61 11.78 8.20 7.63
N THR A 62 11.20 8.33 6.43
CA THR A 62 9.87 8.90 6.21
C THR A 62 8.81 7.81 6.32
N LEU A 63 7.79 8.05 7.14
CA LEU A 63 6.60 7.22 7.26
C LEU A 63 5.38 7.96 6.76
N TYR A 64 4.42 7.21 6.21
CA TYR A 64 3.11 7.70 5.82
C TYR A 64 2.03 6.88 6.49
N ALA A 65 1.07 7.54 7.12
CA ALA A 65 -0.06 6.91 7.79
C ALA A 65 -1.37 7.44 7.21
N ALA A 66 -2.26 6.51 6.85
CA ALA A 66 -3.65 6.83 6.54
C ALA A 66 -4.49 6.66 7.80
N LEU A 67 -5.20 7.72 8.20
CA LEU A 67 -6.07 7.71 9.37
C LEU A 67 -7.54 7.75 8.94
N GLU A 68 -8.36 6.92 9.59
CA GLU A 68 -9.80 6.85 9.35
C GLU A 68 -10.48 8.20 9.61
N GLY A 69 -11.17 8.74 8.59
CA GLY A 69 -11.91 9.99 8.70
C GLY A 69 -11.08 11.28 8.77
N ASP A 70 -9.74 11.21 8.63
CA ASP A 70 -8.86 12.38 8.80
C ASP A 70 -8.01 12.65 7.55
N GLY A 71 -7.27 11.66 7.05
CA GLY A 71 -6.45 11.83 5.84
C GLY A 71 -5.08 11.15 5.90
N LEU A 72 -4.14 11.72 5.16
CA LEU A 72 -2.76 11.25 5.02
C LEU A 72 -1.82 12.11 5.87
N TRP A 73 -1.10 11.42 6.76
CA TRP A 73 -0.12 12.00 7.66
C TRP A 73 1.28 11.52 7.31
N ARG A 74 2.28 12.38 7.53
CA ARG A 74 3.69 12.10 7.27
C ARG A 74 4.51 12.32 8.53
N SER A 75 5.51 11.47 8.73
CA SER A 75 6.64 11.71 9.63
C SER A 75 7.92 11.60 8.82
N GLU A 76 8.90 12.47 9.07
CA GLU A 76 10.24 12.42 8.45
C GLU A 76 11.33 11.95 9.43
N ASP A 77 10.93 11.48 10.61
CA ASP A 77 11.80 11.22 11.75
C ASP A 77 11.43 9.92 12.50
N ASP A 78 11.18 8.84 11.75
CA ASP A 78 10.82 7.52 12.31
C ASP A 78 9.58 7.52 13.21
N GLY A 79 8.59 8.35 12.88
CA GLY A 79 7.34 8.47 13.62
C GLY A 79 7.46 9.26 14.92
N ALA A 80 8.58 9.96 15.14
CA ALA A 80 8.75 10.79 16.33
C ALA A 80 7.82 12.02 16.29
N ASN A 81 7.57 12.60 15.11
CA ASN A 81 6.60 13.68 14.91
C ASN A 81 5.84 13.48 13.60
N TRP A 82 4.53 13.76 13.65
CA TRP A 82 3.63 13.64 12.52
C TRP A 82 2.99 14.98 12.14
N GLU A 83 2.79 15.18 10.85
CA GLU A 83 2.07 16.31 10.27
C GLU A 83 1.04 15.82 9.23
N LEU A 84 -0.10 16.51 9.16
CA LEU A 84 -1.08 16.30 8.10
C LEU A 84 -0.50 16.84 6.79
N VAL A 85 -0.42 15.99 5.76
CA VAL A 85 0.06 16.38 4.43
C VAL A 85 -1.07 16.44 3.41
N MET A 86 -2.16 15.70 3.63
CA MET A 86 -3.28 15.68 2.68
C MET A 86 -4.58 15.21 3.32
N ASP A 87 -5.69 15.79 2.88
CA ASP A 87 -7.03 15.26 3.16
C ASP A 87 -7.28 13.95 2.38
N ARG A 88 -8.37 13.27 2.69
CA ARG A 88 -8.80 12.03 2.05
C ARG A 88 -9.04 12.22 0.54
N PRO A 89 -8.79 11.19 -0.29
CA PRO A 89 -9.14 11.21 -1.70
C PRO A 89 -10.62 11.53 -1.93
N TYR A 90 -10.90 12.43 -2.87
CA TYR A 90 -12.25 12.70 -3.35
C TYR A 90 -12.47 11.97 -4.68
N LEU A 91 -13.25 10.90 -4.65
CA LEU A 91 -13.56 10.04 -5.79
C LEU A 91 -15.09 9.93 -5.91
N GLU A 92 -15.62 9.87 -7.14
CA GLU A 92 -17.04 9.61 -7.40
C GLU A 92 -18.05 10.51 -6.63
N GLY A 93 -17.63 11.73 -6.27
CA GLY A 93 -18.49 12.70 -5.57
C GLY A 93 -18.47 12.60 -4.05
N ALA A 94 -17.58 11.81 -3.44
CA ALA A 94 -17.42 11.71 -2.00
C ALA A 94 -15.95 11.58 -1.57
N GLU A 95 -15.69 11.82 -0.28
CA GLU A 95 -14.39 11.50 0.34
C GLU A 95 -14.34 10.02 0.72
N HIS A 96 -13.20 9.39 0.46
CA HIS A 96 -12.98 7.97 0.73
C HIS A 96 -11.77 7.76 1.62
N ASP A 97 -11.92 6.91 2.65
CA ASP A 97 -10.80 6.50 3.48
C ASP A 97 -9.79 5.69 2.67
N VAL A 98 -8.51 5.90 3.00
CA VAL A 98 -7.41 5.13 2.44
C VAL A 98 -7.23 3.86 3.27
N LEU A 99 -7.50 2.72 2.66
CA LEU A 99 -7.44 1.38 3.26
C LEU A 99 -6.04 0.77 3.18
N SER A 100 -5.29 1.09 2.13
CA SER A 100 -3.94 0.57 1.91
C SER A 100 -3.03 1.58 1.23
N LEU A 101 -1.76 1.62 1.65
CA LEU A 101 -0.75 2.53 1.13
C LEU A 101 0.51 1.77 0.69
N VAL A 102 1.05 2.14 -0.47
CA VAL A 102 2.43 1.77 -0.86
C VAL A 102 3.17 2.98 -1.41
N SER A 103 4.40 3.19 -0.95
CA SER A 103 5.33 4.17 -1.51
C SER A 103 6.11 3.53 -2.66
N VAL A 104 6.02 4.10 -3.85
CA VAL A 104 6.62 3.54 -5.08
C VAL A 104 7.72 4.47 -5.55
N ALA A 105 8.94 3.94 -5.72
CA ALA A 105 10.11 4.65 -6.21
C ALA A 105 10.10 4.86 -7.74
N HIS A 106 8.94 5.12 -8.34
CA HIS A 106 8.84 5.46 -9.76
C HIS A 106 9.05 6.96 -9.93
N GLU A 107 9.97 7.36 -10.82
CA GLU A 107 10.22 8.77 -11.08
C GLU A 107 8.94 9.45 -11.57
N THR A 108 8.54 10.52 -10.87
CA THR A 108 7.65 11.52 -11.44
C THR A 108 8.46 12.27 -12.52
N GLY A 109 7.81 12.97 -13.46
CA GLY A 109 8.53 13.82 -14.42
C GLY A 109 9.42 14.91 -13.81
N MET A 110 9.43 15.05 -12.47
CA MET A 110 10.26 15.97 -11.69
C MET A 110 11.25 15.26 -10.75
N GLY A 111 11.36 13.92 -10.81
CA GLY A 111 12.01 13.10 -9.80
C GLY A 111 11.14 12.98 -8.54
N GLY A 112 11.05 11.80 -7.93
CA GLY A 112 10.24 11.64 -6.72
C GLY A 112 9.73 10.23 -6.46
N ILE A 113 8.69 10.17 -5.63
CA ILE A 113 7.88 8.96 -5.39
C ILE A 113 6.43 9.19 -5.81
N TRP A 114 5.71 8.09 -5.98
CA TRP A 114 4.26 8.06 -5.93
C TRP A 114 3.81 7.33 -4.67
N LEU A 115 2.82 7.87 -3.96
CA LEU A 115 2.09 7.12 -2.95
C LEU A 115 0.79 6.63 -3.58
N TYR A 116 0.68 5.32 -3.73
CA TYR A 116 -0.55 4.67 -4.18
C TYR A 116 -1.42 4.40 -2.97
N ALA A 117 -2.70 4.76 -3.09
CA ALA A 117 -3.71 4.63 -2.08
C ALA A 117 -4.85 3.76 -2.61
N GLY A 118 -5.02 2.59 -2.00
CA GLY A 118 -6.22 1.80 -2.17
C GLY A 118 -7.29 2.35 -1.24
N THR A 119 -8.46 2.66 -1.77
CA THR A 119 -9.56 3.31 -1.06
C THR A 119 -10.79 2.43 -1.04
N THR A 120 -11.87 2.90 -0.42
CA THR A 120 -13.18 2.24 -0.49
C THR A 120 -13.84 2.28 -1.86
N ALA A 121 -13.36 3.12 -2.79
CA ALA A 121 -13.93 3.29 -4.14
C ALA A 121 -12.96 2.95 -5.29
N GLY A 122 -11.71 2.58 -4.98
CA GLY A 122 -10.74 2.22 -6.02
C GLY A 122 -9.32 2.63 -5.69
N LEU A 123 -8.48 2.70 -6.72
CA LEU A 123 -7.07 3.04 -6.63
C LEU A 123 -6.84 4.49 -7.07
N THR A 124 -6.11 5.24 -6.25
CA THR A 124 -5.62 6.57 -6.60
C THR A 124 -4.14 6.70 -6.20
N ARG A 125 -3.49 7.79 -6.60
CA ARG A 125 -2.12 8.08 -6.18
C ARG A 125 -1.86 9.57 -6.02
N VAL A 126 -0.82 9.92 -5.28
CA VAL A 126 -0.36 11.30 -5.10
C VAL A 126 1.16 11.36 -5.27
N PRO A 127 1.71 12.40 -5.94
CA PRO A 127 3.15 12.61 -5.97
C PRO A 127 3.67 13.13 -4.62
N ASP A 128 4.98 13.08 -4.42
CA ASP A 128 5.68 13.59 -3.23
C ASP A 128 5.40 15.04 -2.85
N CYS A 129 4.94 15.88 -3.78
CA CYS A 129 4.53 17.25 -3.47
C CYS A 129 3.16 17.36 -2.76
N PHE A 130 2.43 16.24 -2.60
CA PHE A 130 1.09 16.19 -2.04
C PHE A 130 0.10 17.18 -2.68
N CYS A 131 0.33 17.52 -3.94
CA CYS A 131 -0.41 18.59 -4.61
C CYS A 131 -1.86 18.19 -4.93
N ARG A 132 -2.07 16.94 -5.35
CA ARG A 132 -3.39 16.42 -5.75
C ARG A 132 -3.39 14.90 -5.85
N TRP A 133 -4.45 14.27 -5.32
CA TRP A 133 -4.83 12.90 -5.66
C TRP A 133 -5.16 12.78 -7.15
N GLN A 134 -4.70 11.72 -7.79
CA GLN A 134 -4.75 11.53 -9.23
C GLN A 134 -5.06 10.08 -9.57
N ASP A 135 -5.82 9.91 -10.63
CA ASP A 135 -6.03 8.59 -11.23
C ASP A 135 -4.70 8.01 -11.73
N VAL A 136 -4.62 6.69 -11.73
CA VAL A 136 -3.48 5.98 -12.31
C VAL A 136 -3.75 5.82 -13.80
N VAL A 137 -3.09 6.63 -14.61
CA VAL A 137 -3.24 6.67 -16.06
C VAL A 137 -1.91 6.43 -16.76
N ALA A 138 -1.98 5.93 -17.99
CA ALA A 138 -0.83 5.81 -18.88
C ALA A 138 -0.21 7.18 -19.14
N GLY A 139 1.13 7.24 -19.16
CA GLY A 139 1.87 8.50 -19.31
C GLY A 139 1.65 9.18 -20.66
N ASP A 140 1.31 8.43 -21.69
CA ASP A 140 1.01 8.91 -23.04
C ASP A 140 -0.47 9.28 -23.25
N ALA A 141 -1.36 9.04 -22.28
CA ALA A 141 -2.78 9.34 -22.44
C ALA A 141 -3.03 10.84 -22.72
N LEU A 142 -2.25 11.71 -22.06
CA LEU A 142 -2.30 13.16 -22.30
C LEU A 142 -1.71 13.54 -23.67
N ASP A 143 -0.59 12.92 -24.05
CA ASP A 143 0.06 13.16 -25.34
C ASP A 143 -0.81 12.66 -26.51
N ALA A 144 -1.48 11.52 -26.36
CA ALA A 144 -2.45 10.97 -27.30
C ALA A 144 -3.62 11.95 -27.46
N LEU A 145 -4.18 12.45 -26.35
CA LEU A 145 -5.24 13.45 -26.38
C LEU A 145 -4.80 14.74 -27.10
N VAL A 146 -3.59 15.24 -26.81
CA VAL A 146 -3.01 16.42 -27.50
C VAL A 146 -2.81 16.16 -29.00
N ALA A 147 -2.40 14.93 -29.36
CA ALA A 147 -2.23 14.51 -30.75
C ALA A 147 -3.54 14.15 -31.47
N GLY A 148 -4.70 14.26 -30.79
CA GLY A 148 -6.00 13.86 -31.34
C GLY A 148 -6.14 12.36 -31.58
N LYS A 149 -5.31 11.54 -30.91
CA LYS A 149 -5.40 10.08 -30.91
C LYS A 149 -6.24 9.63 -29.72
N GLU A 150 -6.98 8.54 -29.93
CA GLU A 150 -7.65 7.85 -28.83
C GLU A 150 -6.57 7.21 -27.94
N PRO A 151 -6.56 7.50 -26.61
CA PRO A 151 -5.67 6.84 -25.68
C PRO A 151 -5.87 5.32 -25.72
N GLU A 152 -4.80 4.55 -25.57
CA GLU A 152 -4.92 3.09 -25.46
C GLU A 152 -5.79 2.73 -24.25
N GLU A 153 -6.76 1.84 -24.42
CA GLU A 153 -7.69 1.45 -23.36
C GLU A 153 -6.92 0.65 -22.30
N ALA A 154 -6.64 1.29 -21.18
CA ALA A 154 -5.95 0.66 -20.06
C ALA A 154 -6.85 -0.37 -19.40
N ALA A 155 -6.32 -1.57 -19.13
CA ALA A 155 -7.02 -2.59 -18.35
C ALA A 155 -7.07 -2.15 -16.88
N SER A 156 -8.12 -1.41 -16.50
CA SER A 156 -8.25 -0.88 -15.14
C SER A 156 -8.72 -1.94 -14.16
N LEU A 157 -8.52 -1.67 -12.86
CA LEU A 157 -9.23 -2.39 -11.82
C LEU A 157 -10.76 -2.19 -11.98
N PRO A 158 -11.58 -3.11 -11.44
CA PRO A 158 -13.03 -2.93 -11.36
C PRO A 158 -13.39 -1.56 -10.73
N ALA A 159 -14.26 -0.81 -11.40
CA ALA A 159 -14.78 0.46 -10.89
C ALA A 159 -15.56 0.27 -9.58
N ASP A 160 -15.57 1.30 -8.72
CA ASP A 160 -16.26 1.34 -7.42
C ASP A 160 -15.86 0.20 -6.45
N ALA A 161 -14.78 -0.55 -6.72
CA ALA A 161 -14.38 -1.69 -5.92
C ALA A 161 -13.29 -1.30 -4.90
N PRO A 162 -13.47 -1.66 -3.61
CA PRO A 162 -12.49 -1.30 -2.60
C PRO A 162 -11.18 -2.04 -2.82
N VAL A 163 -10.09 -1.28 -2.84
CA VAL A 163 -8.72 -1.83 -2.93
C VAL A 163 -8.22 -2.00 -1.51
N GLN A 164 -8.44 -3.20 -0.96
CA GLN A 164 -8.24 -3.49 0.46
C GLN A 164 -6.77 -3.71 0.80
N ILE A 165 -6.00 -4.28 -0.11
CA ILE A 165 -4.57 -4.54 0.08
C ILE A 165 -3.84 -4.08 -1.17
N LEU A 166 -2.82 -3.25 -0.97
CA LEU A 166 -1.79 -2.96 -1.97
C LEU A 166 -0.48 -3.55 -1.51
N ALA A 167 0.23 -4.21 -2.42
CA ALA A 167 1.58 -4.70 -2.17
C ALA A 167 2.51 -4.34 -3.33
N LEU A 168 3.72 -3.93 -2.98
CA LEU A 168 4.78 -3.53 -3.90
C LEU A 168 5.89 -4.58 -3.88
N ALA A 169 6.43 -4.89 -5.06
CA ALA A 169 7.73 -5.54 -5.19
C ALA A 169 8.84 -4.46 -5.17
N PRO A 170 9.64 -4.30 -4.10
CA PRO A 170 10.55 -3.16 -3.95
C PRO A 170 11.66 -3.08 -5.01
N GLU A 171 12.17 -4.22 -5.46
CA GLU A 171 13.23 -4.30 -6.49
C GLU A 171 12.69 -4.08 -7.92
N THR A 172 11.37 -4.16 -8.11
CA THR A 172 10.68 -3.93 -9.39
C THR A 172 9.49 -3.00 -9.15
N PRO A 173 9.73 -1.68 -8.98
CA PRO A 173 8.72 -0.74 -8.51
C PRO A 173 7.49 -0.59 -9.43
N GLU A 174 7.59 -1.05 -10.67
CA GLU A 174 6.48 -1.17 -11.62
C GLU A 174 5.54 -2.34 -11.34
N THR A 175 5.97 -3.33 -10.55
CA THR A 175 5.13 -4.49 -10.20
C THR A 175 4.33 -4.22 -8.92
N LEU A 176 3.01 -4.10 -9.10
CA LEU A 176 2.05 -3.87 -8.03
C LEU A 176 1.03 -5.01 -7.96
N TYR A 177 0.57 -5.30 -6.76
CA TYR A 177 -0.54 -6.21 -6.50
C TYR A 177 -1.66 -5.48 -5.76
N ALA A 178 -2.90 -5.74 -6.16
CA ALA A 178 -4.10 -5.20 -5.54
C ALA A 178 -5.05 -6.34 -5.20
N ALA A 179 -5.39 -6.50 -3.92
CA ALA A 179 -6.43 -7.43 -3.49
C ALA A 179 -7.75 -6.65 -3.31
N LEU A 180 -8.75 -7.10 -4.05
CA LEU A 180 -10.13 -6.62 -4.01
C LEU A 180 -11.02 -7.77 -3.50
N PRO A 181 -12.30 -7.50 -3.15
CA PRO A 181 -13.27 -8.55 -2.85
C PRO A 181 -13.46 -9.57 -3.99
N THR A 182 -13.14 -9.17 -5.24
CA THR A 182 -13.20 -10.01 -6.44
C THR A 182 -11.93 -10.82 -6.70
N GLY A 183 -10.90 -10.65 -5.87
CA GLY A 183 -9.66 -11.40 -5.92
C GLY A 183 -8.41 -10.54 -6.13
N LEU A 184 -7.33 -11.19 -6.55
CA LEU A 184 -6.01 -10.59 -6.71
C LEU A 184 -5.80 -10.11 -8.15
N TRP A 185 -5.33 -8.88 -8.27
CA TRP A 185 -4.94 -8.26 -9.52
C TRP A 185 -3.45 -7.91 -9.48
N ARG A 186 -2.80 -7.98 -10.63
CA ARG A 186 -1.40 -7.64 -10.80
C ARG A 186 -1.21 -6.62 -11.90
N SER A 187 -0.34 -5.65 -11.65
CA SER A 187 0.20 -4.74 -12.65
C SER A 187 1.71 -4.94 -12.78
N SER A 188 2.25 -4.68 -13.97
CA SER A 188 3.69 -4.68 -14.27
C SER A 188 4.17 -3.34 -14.84
N ASP A 189 3.33 -2.30 -14.78
CA ASP A 189 3.55 -0.99 -15.38
C ASP A 189 3.12 0.15 -14.44
N ALA A 190 3.38 -0.04 -13.15
CA ALA A 190 3.07 0.90 -12.08
C ALA A 190 1.57 1.24 -11.97
N GLY A 191 0.73 0.22 -12.11
CA GLY A 191 -0.71 0.31 -11.86
C GLY A 191 -1.52 0.90 -13.01
N VAL A 192 -0.92 1.08 -14.19
CA VAL A 192 -1.63 1.55 -15.38
C VAL A 192 -2.53 0.44 -15.93
N ASN A 193 -1.98 -0.76 -16.14
CA ASN A 193 -2.71 -1.93 -16.58
C ASN A 193 -2.69 -3.02 -15.51
N TRP A 194 -3.84 -3.67 -15.34
CA TRP A 194 -4.09 -4.73 -14.37
C TRP A 194 -4.63 -5.99 -15.05
N ALA A 195 -4.12 -7.14 -14.62
CA ALA A 195 -4.64 -8.44 -14.98
C ALA A 195 -5.04 -9.21 -13.71
N GLN A 196 -6.21 -9.86 -13.73
CA GLN A 196 -6.64 -10.70 -12.62
C GLN A 196 -5.74 -11.94 -12.54
N ALA A 197 -5.02 -12.10 -11.44
CA ALA A 197 -4.17 -13.24 -11.15
C ALA A 197 -4.93 -14.34 -10.40
N HIS A 198 -5.87 -13.96 -9.54
CA HIS A 198 -6.67 -14.86 -8.72
C HIS A 198 -8.10 -14.36 -8.56
N SER A 199 -9.09 -15.26 -8.54
CA SER A 199 -10.52 -14.91 -8.46
C SER A 199 -11.14 -15.03 -7.06
N GLU A 200 -10.35 -15.41 -6.05
CA GLU A 200 -10.83 -15.51 -4.67
C GLU A 200 -10.22 -14.39 -3.81
N PRO A 201 -10.98 -13.87 -2.83
CA PRO A 201 -10.53 -12.78 -1.97
C PRO A 201 -9.38 -13.22 -1.06
N LEU A 202 -8.48 -12.29 -0.75
CA LEU A 202 -7.38 -12.48 0.18
C LEU A 202 -7.58 -11.60 1.41
N SER A 203 -7.25 -12.12 2.60
CA SER A 203 -7.30 -11.34 3.85
C SER A 203 -5.96 -10.72 4.23
N ALA A 204 -4.87 -11.20 3.66
CA ALA A 204 -3.53 -10.63 3.77
C ALA A 204 -2.68 -11.04 2.56
N LEU A 205 -1.74 -10.20 2.16
CA LEU A 205 -0.79 -10.46 1.08
C LEU A 205 0.55 -9.82 1.41
N THR A 206 1.64 -10.55 1.15
CA THR A 206 3.00 -10.01 1.16
C THR A 206 3.76 -10.50 -0.07
N VAL A 207 4.66 -9.65 -0.56
CA VAL A 207 5.52 -9.89 -1.72
C VAL A 207 6.93 -10.08 -1.21
N ASN A 208 7.63 -11.11 -1.68
CA ASN A 208 9.03 -11.29 -1.38
C ASN A 208 9.82 -10.09 -1.95
N PRO A 209 10.61 -9.39 -1.13
CA PRO A 209 11.31 -8.19 -1.58
C PRO A 209 12.32 -8.47 -2.70
N ALA A 210 12.88 -9.68 -2.76
CA ALA A 210 13.87 -10.08 -3.76
C ALA A 210 13.29 -10.83 -4.97
N ASP A 211 12.00 -11.18 -4.93
CA ASP A 211 11.33 -11.92 -6.00
C ASP A 211 9.86 -11.49 -6.11
N ALA A 212 9.59 -10.63 -7.10
CA ALA A 212 8.27 -10.06 -7.33
C ALA A 212 7.17 -11.09 -7.65
N LEU A 213 7.52 -12.33 -8.00
CA LEU A 213 6.56 -13.41 -8.29
C LEU A 213 6.31 -14.32 -7.09
N HIS A 214 7.11 -14.20 -6.03
CA HIS A 214 6.97 -15.00 -4.83
C HIS A 214 6.09 -14.27 -3.82
N LEU A 215 4.88 -14.78 -3.64
CA LEU A 215 3.87 -14.19 -2.76
C LEU A 215 3.52 -15.15 -1.62
N ILE A 216 3.21 -14.59 -0.46
CA ILE A 216 2.52 -15.30 0.62
C ILE A 216 1.20 -14.57 0.87
N ALA A 217 0.11 -15.32 0.94
CA ALA A 217 -1.21 -14.77 1.21
C ALA A 217 -1.97 -15.60 2.24
N ALA A 218 -2.87 -14.93 2.95
CA ALA A 218 -3.87 -15.59 3.78
C ALA A 218 -5.21 -15.62 3.03
N HIS A 219 -5.83 -16.80 2.98
CA HIS A 219 -7.15 -17.00 2.39
C HIS A 219 -7.93 -18.00 3.24
N SER A 220 -9.14 -17.64 3.67
CA SER A 220 -10.03 -18.52 4.45
C SER A 220 -9.39 -19.15 5.70
N GLY A 221 -8.43 -18.44 6.31
CA GLY A 221 -7.71 -18.90 7.51
C GLY A 221 -6.47 -19.76 7.23
N GLU A 222 -6.14 -20.03 5.96
CA GLU A 222 -4.93 -20.78 5.58
C GLU A 222 -3.88 -19.86 4.95
N LEU A 223 -2.60 -20.17 5.20
CA LEU A 223 -1.49 -19.55 4.49
C LEU A 223 -1.17 -20.31 3.21
N ARG A 224 -0.97 -19.57 2.12
CA ARG A 224 -0.65 -20.10 0.80
C ARG A 224 0.52 -19.34 0.22
N VAL A 225 1.35 -20.05 -0.54
CA VAL A 225 2.49 -19.50 -1.27
C VAL A 225 2.25 -19.60 -2.76
N SER A 226 2.61 -18.55 -3.48
CA SER A 226 2.69 -18.50 -4.94
C SER A 226 4.11 -18.18 -5.36
N LYS A 227 4.54 -18.74 -6.51
CA LYS A 227 5.86 -18.50 -7.12
C LYS A 227 5.75 -17.96 -8.55
N ASP A 228 4.55 -17.58 -8.96
CA ASP A 228 4.21 -17.14 -10.33
C ASP A 228 3.37 -15.86 -10.33
N GLY A 229 3.47 -15.05 -9.27
CA GLY A 229 2.75 -13.79 -9.16
C GLY A 229 1.25 -13.97 -8.90
N GLY A 230 0.89 -15.02 -8.17
CA GLY A 230 -0.47 -15.24 -7.68
C GLY A 230 -1.39 -16.02 -8.62
N THR A 231 -0.85 -16.62 -9.69
CA THR A 231 -1.64 -17.44 -10.62
C THR A 231 -1.90 -18.83 -10.04
N THR A 232 -0.89 -19.43 -9.40
CA THR A 232 -1.02 -20.71 -8.69
C THR A 232 -0.62 -20.58 -7.23
N TRP A 233 -1.28 -21.38 -6.36
CA TRP A 233 -1.15 -21.31 -4.91
C TRP A 233 -1.05 -22.70 -4.30
N THR A 234 -0.07 -22.88 -3.43
CA THR A 234 0.10 -24.08 -2.59
C THR A 234 -0.04 -23.72 -1.12
N SER A 235 -0.86 -24.46 -0.36
CA SER A 235 -0.94 -24.27 1.09
C SER A 235 0.38 -24.67 1.75
N PHE A 236 0.77 -23.95 2.81
CA PHE A 236 1.93 -24.29 3.62
C PHE A 236 1.66 -24.00 5.10
N ASP A 237 2.28 -24.77 6.00
CA ASP A 237 2.15 -24.62 7.46
C ASP A 237 3.52 -24.25 8.05
N PRO A 238 3.77 -22.97 8.35
CA PRO A 238 5.08 -22.52 8.81
C PRO A 238 5.47 -23.07 10.19
N ILE A 239 4.51 -23.58 10.98
CA ILE A 239 4.76 -24.10 12.34
C ILE A 239 5.26 -25.56 12.28
N LYS A 240 4.91 -26.31 11.23
CA LYS A 240 5.34 -27.71 11.07
C LYS A 240 6.66 -27.86 10.29
N GLU A 241 7.09 -26.82 9.60
CA GLU A 241 8.29 -26.85 8.75
C GLU A 241 9.53 -26.16 9.37
N SER A 242 9.46 -25.74 10.64
CA SER A 242 10.56 -25.12 11.41
C SER A 242 11.31 -26.12 12.29
#